data_AF-A0A7C8Z453-F1
#
_entry.id   AF-A0A7C8Z453-F1
#
_cell.length_a   1.000
_cell.length_b   1.000
_cell.length_c   1.000
_cell.angle_alpha   90.00
_cell.angle_beta   90.00
_cell.angle_gamma   90.00
#
_symmetry.space_group_name_H-M   'P 1'
#
loop_
_entity.id
_entity.type
_entity.pdbx_description
1 polymer ?
#
loop_
_entity_poly.entity_id
_entity_poly.type
_entity_poly.pdbx_seq_one_letter_code
_entity_poly.pdbx_strand_id
1 'polypeptide(L)'
;GRAKHTIVLSTGENVEPSEIEDAAMRSSLIQQIVVIGQDQRRLGAIIFPNKEEVLKAAKTLSILDADADELGSETLTNLLRQELTTWTSECPFRIGPILIVDEPFTVCNLYLIIR
;
A
#
# COMPACT_ATOMS: atom_id res chain seq x y z
N GLY A 1 -14.47 -17.43 11.77
CA GLY A 1 -13.77 -17.41 10.47
C GLY A 1 -13.96 -16.05 9.86
N ARG A 2 -12.89 -15.35 9.49
CA ARG A 2 -13.00 -14.14 8.68
C ARG A 2 -13.47 -14.60 7.30
N ALA A 3 -14.75 -14.42 7.01
CA ALA A 3 -15.29 -14.73 5.70
C ALA A 3 -14.57 -13.83 4.69
N LYS A 4 -13.74 -14.46 3.86
CA LYS A 4 -13.17 -13.99 2.60
C LYS A 4 -13.61 -12.56 2.25
N HIS A 5 -12.75 -11.57 2.52
CA HIS A 5 -12.96 -10.16 2.17
C HIS A 5 -12.82 -10.02 0.64
N THR A 6 -13.70 -10.62 -0.15
CA THR A 6 -13.69 -10.42 -1.60
C THR A 6 -14.22 -9.03 -1.90
N ILE A 7 -13.40 -8.21 -2.56
CA ILE A 7 -13.82 -6.91 -3.05
C ILE A 7 -14.55 -7.14 -4.37
N VAL A 8 -15.83 -6.78 -4.40
CA VAL A 8 -16.62 -6.78 -5.64
C VAL A 8 -16.53 -5.38 -6.24
N LEU A 9 -15.98 -5.29 -7.45
CA LEU A 9 -15.92 -4.04 -8.21
C LEU A 9 -17.27 -3.74 -8.86
N SER A 10 -17.52 -2.47 -9.24
CA SER A 10 -18.76 -2.10 -9.94
C SER A 10 -18.90 -2.81 -11.32
N THR A 11 -17.81 -3.39 -11.84
CA THR A 11 -17.80 -4.21 -13.06
C THR A 11 -18.32 -5.63 -12.84
N GLY A 12 -18.53 -6.05 -11.59
CA GLY A 12 -18.86 -7.43 -11.21
C GLY A 12 -17.65 -8.34 -11.03
N GLU A 13 -16.43 -7.80 -11.12
CA GLU A 13 -15.20 -8.53 -10.88
C GLU A 13 -14.97 -8.74 -9.38
N ASN A 14 -14.57 -9.96 -9.02
CA ASN A 14 -14.23 -10.34 -7.67
C ASN A 14 -12.71 -10.31 -7.51
N VAL A 15 -12.24 -9.49 -6.57
CA VAL A 15 -10.82 -9.33 -6.25
C VAL A 15 -10.57 -9.83 -4.83
N GLU A 16 -9.53 -10.65 -4.66
CA GLU A 16 -9.03 -10.98 -3.33
C GLU A 16 -7.95 -9.96 -2.92
N PRO A 17 -8.25 -9.04 -1.97
CA PRO A 17 -7.29 -8.02 -1.54
C PRO A 17 -6.06 -8.65 -0.91
N SER A 18 -6.21 -9.80 -0.26
CA SER A 18 -5.11 -10.53 0.37
C SER A 18 -4.01 -10.91 -0.61
N GLU A 19 -4.32 -11.25 -1.87
CA GLU A 19 -3.28 -11.55 -2.87
C GLU A 19 -2.42 -10.31 -3.18
N ILE A 20 -3.06 -9.15 -3.27
CA ILE A 20 -2.39 -7.88 -3.57
C ILE A 20 -1.63 -7.39 -2.33
N GLU A 21 -2.23 -7.53 -1.15
CA GLU A 21 -1.60 -7.21 0.14
C GLU A 21 -0.36 -8.07 0.37
N ASP A 22 -0.45 -9.39 0.18
CA ASP A 22 0.67 -10.32 0.33
C ASP A 22 1.79 -10.04 -0.68
N ALA A 23 1.44 -9.69 -1.92
CA ALA A 23 2.43 -9.29 -2.92
C ALA A 23 3.17 -8.01 -2.50
N ALA A 24 2.44 -6.97 -2.09
CA ALA A 24 3.02 -5.71 -1.65
C ALA A 24 3.83 -5.83 -0.36
N MET A 25 3.40 -6.69 0.58
CA MET A 25 4.09 -7.00 1.83
C MET A 25 5.45 -7.69 1.62
N ARG A 26 5.79 -8.13 0.40
CA ARG A 26 7.16 -8.58 0.07
C ARG A 26 8.17 -7.44 0.06
N SER A 27 7.72 -6.20 -0.10
CA SER A 27 8.58 -5.02 0.00
C SER A 27 8.88 -4.69 1.46
N SER A 28 10.16 -4.54 1.81
CA SER A 28 10.57 -4.07 3.14
C SER A 28 10.15 -2.62 3.42
N LEU A 29 9.76 -1.86 2.39
CA LEU A 29 9.26 -0.48 2.53
C LEU A 29 7.84 -0.42 3.09
N ILE A 30 7.06 -1.48 2.93
CA ILE A 30 5.65 -1.53 3.30
C ILE A 30 5.54 -2.31 4.60
N GLN A 31 5.16 -1.64 5.69
CA GLN A 31 4.99 -2.30 6.99
C GLN A 31 3.62 -2.94 7.11
N GLN A 32 2.57 -2.24 6.65
CA GLN A 32 1.22 -2.77 6.53
C GLN A 32 0.53 -2.15 5.32
N ILE A 33 -0.37 -2.90 4.70
CA ILE A 33 -1.17 -2.44 3.57
C ILE A 33 -2.58 -2.99 3.71
N VAL A 34 -3.55 -2.18 3.31
CA VAL A 34 -4.96 -2.55 3.24
C VAL A 34 -5.48 -2.14 1.87
N VAL A 35 -5.98 -3.10 1.10
CA VAL A 35 -6.58 -2.81 -0.20
C VAL A 35 -8.06 -2.51 -0.01
N ILE A 36 -8.52 -1.43 -0.65
CA ILE A 36 -9.89 -0.95 -0.61
C ILE A 36 -10.43 -0.74 -2.03
N GLY A 37 -11.74 -0.65 -2.18
CA GLY A 37 -12.36 -0.44 -3.49
C GLY A 37 -13.67 -1.18 -3.69
N GLN A 38 -14.39 -1.51 -2.61
CA GLN A 38 -15.70 -2.12 -2.71
C GLN A 38 -16.67 -1.19 -3.46
N ASP A 39 -17.38 -1.76 -4.44
CA ASP A 39 -18.30 -1.05 -5.33
C ASP A 39 -17.65 0.11 -6.10
N GLN A 40 -16.31 0.16 -6.18
CA GLN A 40 -15.58 1.15 -6.95
C GLN A 40 -15.18 0.60 -8.32
N ARG A 41 -14.93 1.51 -9.27
CA ARG A 41 -14.41 1.16 -10.60
C ARG A 41 -12.93 0.75 -10.58
N ARG A 42 -12.19 1.10 -9.53
CA ARG A 42 -10.76 0.84 -9.37
C ARG A 42 -10.44 0.59 -7.90
N LEU A 43 -9.37 -0.17 -7.67
CA LEU A 43 -8.85 -0.42 -6.33
C LEU A 43 -8.00 0.77 -5.86
N GLY A 44 -8.10 1.05 -4.57
CA GLY A 44 -7.17 1.89 -3.82
C GLY A 44 -6.43 1.07 -2.77
N ALA A 45 -5.38 1.62 -2.20
CA ALA A 45 -4.70 1.01 -1.08
C ALA A 45 -4.34 2.05 -0.02
N ILE A 46 -4.40 1.63 1.24
CA ILE A 46 -3.92 2.40 2.37
C ILE A 46 -2.67 1.71 2.88
N ILE A 47 -1.59 2.45 3.01
CA ILE A 47 -0.26 1.93 3.26
C ILE A 47 0.26 2.60 4.52
N PHE A 48 0.72 1.77 5.45
CA PHE A 48 1.55 2.18 6.57
C PHE A 48 3.00 1.81 6.23
N PRO A 49 3.84 2.78 5.81
CA PRO A 49 5.20 2.49 5.38
C PRO A 49 6.16 2.36 6.55
N ASN A 50 7.23 1.58 6.35
CA ASN A 50 8.34 1.53 7.29
C ASN A 50 9.28 2.71 7.03
N LYS A 51 9.20 3.74 7.89
CA LYS A 51 10.01 4.96 7.76
C LYS A 51 11.51 4.67 7.70
N GLU A 52 12.00 3.71 8.48
CA GLU A 52 13.43 3.37 8.52
C GLU A 52 13.90 2.75 7.20
N GLU A 53 13.15 1.78 6.67
CA GLU A 53 13.50 1.09 5.43
C GLU A 53 13.36 2.02 4.22
N VAL A 54 12.35 2.89 4.22
CA VAL A 54 12.18 3.89 3.15
C VAL A 54 13.35 4.87 3.14
N LEU A 55 13.79 5.36 4.31
CA LEU A 55 14.96 6.23 4.39
C LEU A 55 16.23 5.52 3.90
N LYS A 56 16.43 4.25 4.27
CA LYS A 56 17.56 3.45 3.76
C LYS A 56 17.50 3.28 2.24
N ALA A 57 16.35 2.98 1.68
CA ALA A 57 16.18 2.84 0.24
C ALA A 57 16.42 4.18 -0.49
N ALA A 58 15.90 5.28 0.03
CA ALA A 58 16.13 6.61 -0.52
C ALA A 58 17.62 7.01 -0.48
N LYS A 59 18.35 6.69 0.60
CA LYS A 59 19.81 6.88 0.69
C LYS A 59 20.57 5.99 -0.30
N THR A 60 20.15 4.74 -0.44
CA THR A 60 20.77 3.78 -1.38
C THR A 60 20.61 4.22 -2.84
N LEU A 61 19.46 4.83 -3.16
CA LEU A 61 19.16 5.36 -4.49
C LEU A 61 19.77 6.76 -4.74
N SER A 62 20.54 7.31 -3.79
CA SER A 62 21.06 8.69 -3.81
C SER A 62 19.99 9.75 -4.03
N ILE A 63 18.75 9.48 -3.60
CA ILE A 63 17.61 10.41 -3.69
C ILE A 63 17.64 11.42 -2.53
N LEU A 64 18.22 11.01 -1.40
CA LEU A 64 18.48 11.86 -0.24
C LEU A 64 19.98 12.02 -0.03
N ASP A 65 20.41 13.24 0.30
CA ASP A 65 21.74 13.47 0.88
C ASP A 65 21.87 12.67 2.19
N ALA A 66 23.09 12.22 2.50
CA ALA A 66 23.36 11.39 3.68
C ALA A 66 22.88 12.03 5.00
N ASP A 67 22.82 13.36 5.03
CA ASP A 67 22.44 14.22 6.15
C ASP A 67 20.93 14.56 6.22
N ALA A 68 20.11 14.14 5.26
CA ALA A 68 18.67 14.35 5.33
C ALA A 68 18.01 13.34 6.29
N ASP A 69 17.39 13.86 7.35
CA ASP A 69 16.67 13.06 8.35
C ASP A 69 15.21 12.79 7.93
N GLU A 70 14.67 13.59 7.01
CA GLU A 70 13.26 13.55 6.61
C GLU A 70 13.10 13.38 5.09
N LEU A 71 12.20 12.48 4.69
CA LEU A 71 11.84 12.28 3.29
C LEU A 71 10.57 13.07 2.97
N GLY A 72 10.60 13.88 1.91
CA GLY A 72 9.42 14.62 1.47
C GLY A 72 8.24 13.68 1.14
N SER A 73 7.02 14.11 1.46
CA SER A 73 5.80 13.32 1.23
C SER A 73 5.63 12.88 -0.23
N GLU A 74 6.05 13.71 -1.18
CA GLU A 74 6.04 13.38 -2.61
C GLU A 74 7.01 12.26 -2.96
N THR A 75 8.26 12.35 -2.50
CA THR A 75 9.29 11.33 -2.75
C THR A 75 8.95 10.00 -2.08
N LEU A 76 8.43 10.05 -0.85
CA LEU A 76 7.89 8.90 -0.12
C LEU A 76 6.77 8.23 -0.94
N THR A 77 5.81 9.01 -1.41
CA THR A 77 4.69 8.51 -2.22
C THR A 77 5.17 7.87 -3.51
N ASN A 78 6.16 8.48 -4.19
CA ASN A 78 6.71 7.95 -5.43
C ASN A 78 7.46 6.63 -5.22
N LEU A 79 8.29 6.53 -4.18
CA LEU A 79 9.01 5.29 -3.84
C LEU A 79 8.03 4.16 -3.52
N LEU A 80 7.05 4.42 -2.67
CA LEU A 80 6.04 3.42 -2.31
C LEU A 80 5.20 3.01 -3.52
N ARG A 81 4.82 3.96 -4.38
CA ARG A 81 4.08 3.68 -5.61
C ARG A 81 4.88 2.81 -6.57
N GLN A 82 6.17 3.06 -6.71
CA GLN A 82 7.06 2.30 -7.60
C GLN A 82 7.24 0.87 -7.09
N GLU A 83 7.48 0.69 -5.79
CA GLU A 83 7.56 -0.62 -5.16
C GLU A 83 6.24 -1.37 -5.33
N LEU A 84 5.12 -0.73 -4.96
CA LEU A 84 3.80 -1.33 -5.14
C LEU A 84 3.58 -1.80 -6.56
N THR A 85 3.84 -0.94 -7.54
CA THR A 85 3.65 -1.28 -8.95
C THR A 85 4.53 -2.47 -9.35
N THR A 86 5.76 -2.53 -8.86
CA THR A 86 6.71 -3.63 -9.12
C THR A 86 6.19 -4.94 -8.55
N TRP A 87 5.81 -4.97 -7.28
CA TRP A 87 5.33 -6.18 -6.61
C TRP A 87 3.94 -6.62 -7.08
N THR A 88 3.04 -5.67 -7.39
CA THR A 88 1.70 -5.97 -7.90
C THR A 88 1.68 -6.12 -9.42
N SER A 89 2.84 -6.15 -10.09
CA SER A 89 2.92 -6.44 -11.54
C SER A 89 2.35 -7.81 -11.89
N GLU A 90 2.48 -8.75 -10.96
CA GLU A 90 1.98 -10.12 -11.09
C GLU A 90 0.45 -10.20 -10.92
N CYS A 91 -0.18 -9.15 -10.38
CA CYS A 91 -1.62 -9.09 -10.15
C CYS A 91 -2.35 -8.52 -11.39
N PRO A 92 -3.54 -9.04 -11.73
CA PRO A 92 -4.32 -8.50 -12.85
C PRO A 92 -4.93 -7.11 -12.57
N PHE A 93 -4.94 -6.69 -11.31
CA PHE A 93 -5.53 -5.42 -10.88
C PHE A 93 -4.46 -4.37 -10.56
N ARG A 94 -4.72 -3.12 -10.93
CA ARG A 94 -3.85 -1.99 -10.60
C ARG A 94 -4.44 -1.18 -9.47
N ILE A 95 -3.63 -0.91 -8.46
CA ILE A 95 -3.94 0.05 -7.40
C ILE A 95 -3.74 1.46 -7.97
N GLY A 96 -4.79 2.28 -7.90
CA GLY A 96 -4.74 3.66 -8.40
C GLY A 96 -4.29 4.64 -7.32
N PRO A 97 -5.23 5.13 -6.48
CA PRO A 97 -4.91 5.98 -5.36
C PRO A 97 -4.28 5.16 -4.24
N ILE A 98 -3.17 5.68 -3.71
CA ILE A 98 -2.57 5.19 -2.48
C ILE A 98 -2.71 6.27 -1.41
N LEU A 99 -3.07 5.88 -0.20
CA LEU A 99 -3.14 6.74 0.96
C LEU A 99 -2.07 6.29 1.95
N ILE A 100 -1.20 7.21 2.36
CA ILE A 100 -0.17 6.93 3.35
C ILE A 100 -0.72 7.36 4.70
N VAL A 101 -0.62 6.46 5.68
CA VAL A 101 -0.98 6.74 7.06
C VAL A 101 0.27 6.73 7.94
N ASP A 102 0.28 7.58 8.97
CA ASP A 102 1.35 7.64 9.97
C ASP A 102 1.09 6.75 11.19
N GLU A 103 -0.08 6.13 11.27
CA GLU A 103 -0.48 5.25 12.38
C GLU A 103 -0.69 3.80 11.90
N PRO A 104 -0.29 2.79 12.70
CA PRO A 104 -0.48 1.40 12.35
C PRO A 104 -1.98 1.00 12.38
N PHE A 105 -2.37 0.06 11.51
CA PHE A 105 -3.75 -0.42 11.51
C PHE A 105 -4.01 -1.28 12.74
N THR A 106 -4.94 -0.83 13.59
CA THR A 106 -5.48 -1.64 14.68
C THR A 106 -6.78 -2.30 14.20
N VAL A 107 -7.11 -3.50 14.69
CA VAL A 107 -8.35 -4.24 14.32
C VAL A 107 -9.60 -3.37 14.47
N CYS A 108 -9.65 -2.51 15.48
CA CYS A 108 -10.74 -1.55 15.70
C CYS A 108 -10.77 -0.43 14.64
N ASN A 109 -9.62 0.08 14.24
CA ASN A 109 -9.50 1.19 13.29
C ASN A 109 -9.85 0.72 11.86
N LEU A 110 -9.47 -0.52 11.53
CA LEU A 110 -9.77 -1.13 10.25
C LEU A 110 -11.27 -1.22 9.96
N TYR A 111 -12.11 -1.46 10.98
CA TYR A 111 -13.56 -1.51 10.82
C TYR A 111 -14.18 -0.15 10.53
N LEU A 112 -13.54 0.94 10.97
CA LEU A 112 -13.98 2.31 10.68
C LEU A 112 -13.62 2.72 9.25
N ILE A 113 -12.52 2.19 8.72
CA ILE A 113 -11.97 2.53 7.40
C ILE A 113 -12.72 1.80 6.27
N ILE A 114 -13.31 0.63 6.53
CA ILE A 114 -13.99 -0.21 5.53
C ILE A 114 -15.54 -0.06 5.59
N ARG A 115 -16.07 0.87 6.40
CA ARG A 115 -17.51 1.20 6.43
C ARG A 115 -17.82 2.40 5.55
#